data_AF-A0A7K4L046-F1
#
_entry.id   AF-A0A7K4L046-F1
#
_cell.length_a   1.000
_cell.length_b   1.000
_cell.length_c   1.000
_cell.angle_alpha   90.00
_cell.angle_beta   90.00
_cell.angle_gamma   90.00
#
_symmetry.space_group_name_H-M   'P 1'
#
loop_
_entity.id
_entity.type
_entity.pdbx_description
1 polymer ?
#
loop_
_entity_poly.entity_id
_entity_poly.type
_entity_poly.pdbx_seq_one_letter_code
_entity_poly.pdbx_strand_id
1 'polypeptide(L)'
;ERVSNLEKFTPNCFQKDMVIRTEKGTEITADMVILCTGIKINSSAYASAFGDKMASNGALRVNQHLQLEGYENIYAIGDCADLKEPKMAYHAGLHANVVVTNIVNSLKNKSLQAYQPGKATW
;
A
#
# COMPACT_ATOMS: atom_id res chain seq x y z
N GLU A 1 -16.63 -6.54 -14.11
CA GLU A 1 -16.84 -7.95 -14.50
C GLU A 1 -15.64 -8.73 -13.98
N ARG A 2 -15.84 -9.82 -13.22
CA ARG A 2 -14.76 -10.56 -12.56
C ARG A 2 -14.45 -11.84 -13.32
N VAL A 3 -13.20 -12.29 -13.24
CA VAL A 3 -12.77 -13.60 -13.77
C VAL A 3 -13.24 -14.70 -12.82
N SER A 4 -13.87 -15.75 -13.37
CA SER A 4 -14.52 -16.82 -12.60
C SER A 4 -13.74 -18.14 -12.58
N ASN A 5 -12.64 -18.24 -13.33
CA ASN A 5 -11.83 -19.46 -13.46
C ASN A 5 -10.33 -19.20 -13.27
N LEU A 6 -9.99 -18.17 -12.48
CA LEU A 6 -8.60 -17.73 -12.32
C LEU A 6 -7.70 -18.81 -11.69
N GLU A 7 -8.28 -19.65 -10.84
CA GLU A 7 -7.63 -20.79 -10.17
C GLU A 7 -7.11 -21.86 -11.15
N LYS A 8 -7.52 -21.82 -12.43
CA LYS A 8 -7.09 -22.76 -13.47
C LYS A 8 -5.77 -22.36 -14.12
N PHE A 9 -5.24 -21.18 -13.82
CA PHE A 9 -4.07 -20.63 -14.48
C PHE A 9 -2.96 -20.36 -13.47
N THR A 10 -1.72 -20.42 -13.94
CA THR A 10 -0.59 -19.88 -13.20
C THR A 10 -0.45 -18.42 -13.58
N PRO A 11 -0.81 -17.46 -12.70
CA PRO A 11 -0.72 -16.05 -13.04
C PRO A 11 0.74 -15.62 -13.22
N ASN A 12 0.94 -14.56 -14.00
CA ASN A 12 2.26 -13.98 -14.29
C ASN A 12 3.23 -14.95 -14.99
N CYS A 13 2.70 -15.96 -15.67
CA CYS A 13 3.44 -16.93 -16.47
C CYS A 13 2.82 -17.04 -17.86
N PHE A 14 3.66 -17.26 -18.88
CA PHE A 14 3.18 -17.54 -20.23
C PHE A 14 2.59 -18.96 -20.28
N GLN A 15 1.36 -19.07 -20.76
CA GLN A 15 0.64 -20.33 -21.01
C GLN A 15 -0.20 -20.12 -22.27
N LYS A 16 0.10 -20.85 -23.33
CA LYS A 16 -0.53 -20.64 -24.63
C LYS A 16 -2.04 -20.96 -24.58
N ASP A 17 -2.84 -20.14 -25.28
CA ASP A 17 -4.26 -20.39 -25.55
C ASP A 17 -5.14 -20.60 -24.30
N MET A 18 -4.89 -19.88 -23.19
CA MET A 18 -5.76 -19.92 -22.02
C MET A 18 -7.14 -19.33 -22.34
N VAL A 19 -8.21 -19.98 -21.92
CA VAL A 19 -9.60 -19.49 -22.05
C VAL A 19 -10.06 -18.90 -20.71
N ILE A 20 -9.95 -17.58 -20.57
CA ILE A 20 -10.40 -16.83 -19.40
C ILE A 20 -11.91 -16.63 -19.49
N ARG A 21 -12.63 -16.98 -18.43
CA ARG A 21 -14.08 -16.83 -18.32
C ARG A 21 -14.42 -15.79 -17.28
N THR A 22 -15.38 -14.95 -17.59
CA THR A 22 -15.92 -13.99 -16.63
C THR A 22 -17.23 -14.48 -16.02
N GLU A 23 -17.61 -13.91 -14.88
CA GLU A 23 -18.91 -14.16 -14.24
C GLU A 23 -20.11 -13.77 -15.12
N LYS A 24 -19.91 -12.94 -16.16
CA LYS A 24 -20.95 -12.58 -17.13
C LYS A 24 -20.97 -13.48 -18.37
N GLY A 25 -20.12 -14.50 -18.42
CA GLY A 25 -20.06 -15.45 -19.53
C GLY A 25 -19.16 -15.04 -20.70
N THR A 26 -18.40 -13.95 -20.59
CA THR A 26 -17.42 -13.54 -21.61
C THR A 26 -16.25 -14.53 -21.61
N GLU A 27 -15.86 -15.00 -22.79
CA GLU A 27 -14.66 -15.80 -23.00
C GLU A 27 -13.58 -14.97 -23.70
N ILE A 28 -12.36 -15.01 -23.17
CA ILE A 28 -11.20 -14.30 -23.71
C ILE A 28 -10.06 -15.31 -23.86
N THR A 29 -9.49 -15.45 -25.05
CA THR A 29 -8.28 -16.24 -25.28
C THR A 29 -7.06 -15.36 -25.08
N ALA A 30 -6.13 -15.77 -24.21
CA ALA A 30 -4.87 -15.06 -24.00
C ALA A 30 -3.72 -16.03 -23.67
N ASP A 31 -2.49 -15.63 -23.98
CA ASP A 31 -1.30 -16.41 -23.65
C ASP A 31 -0.67 -16.03 -22.30
N MET A 32 -1.13 -14.95 -21.68
CA MET A 32 -0.63 -14.48 -20.37
C MET A 32 -1.73 -13.73 -19.61
N VAL A 33 -1.83 -14.02 -18.31
CA VAL A 33 -2.70 -13.29 -17.38
C VAL A 33 -1.83 -12.65 -16.29
N ILE A 34 -1.86 -11.31 -16.22
CA ILE A 34 -1.18 -10.53 -15.18
C ILE A 34 -2.20 -10.14 -14.13
N LEU A 35 -1.95 -10.52 -12.87
CA LEU A 35 -2.85 -10.19 -11.77
C LEU A 35 -2.54 -8.82 -11.19
N CYS A 36 -3.45 -7.88 -11.46
CA CYS A 36 -3.44 -6.53 -10.89
C CYS A 36 -4.57 -6.34 -9.85
N THR A 37 -5.12 -7.43 -9.30
CA THR A 37 -6.29 -7.39 -8.41
C THR A 37 -5.86 -7.25 -6.95
N GLY A 38 -5.53 -6.02 -6.56
CA GLY A 38 -5.40 -5.61 -5.16
C GLY A 38 -3.98 -5.65 -4.60
N ILE A 39 -3.76 -4.85 -3.55
CA ILE A 39 -2.49 -4.73 -2.83
C ILE A 39 -2.65 -5.41 -1.47
N LYS A 40 -1.76 -6.33 -1.15
CA LYS A 40 -1.59 -6.85 0.22
C LYS A 40 -0.43 -6.10 0.87
N ILE A 41 -0.67 -5.49 2.03
CA ILE A 41 0.39 -4.81 2.77
C ILE A 41 1.46 -5.81 3.19
N ASN A 42 2.72 -5.52 2.85
CA ASN A 42 3.85 -6.31 3.30
C ASN A 42 4.20 -5.94 4.75
N SER A 43 3.51 -6.59 5.69
CA SER A 43 3.65 -6.34 7.13
C SER A 43 4.61 -7.28 7.85
N SER A 44 5.19 -8.25 7.13
CA SER A 44 6.07 -9.28 7.71
C SER A 44 7.25 -8.71 8.51
N ALA A 45 7.78 -7.57 8.08
CA ALA A 45 8.93 -6.93 8.70
C ALA A 45 8.65 -6.32 10.09
N TYR A 46 7.38 -6.05 10.43
CA TYR A 46 7.03 -5.31 11.64
C TYR A 46 5.86 -5.90 12.44
N ALA A 47 5.14 -6.89 11.91
CA ALA A 47 3.94 -7.43 12.54
C ALA A 47 4.18 -8.00 13.95
N SER A 48 5.34 -8.62 14.18
CA SER A 48 5.70 -9.16 15.51
C SER A 48 5.98 -8.07 16.54
N ALA A 49 6.52 -6.92 16.11
CA ALA A 49 6.91 -5.82 16.98
C ALA A 49 5.76 -4.83 17.25
N PHE A 50 4.91 -4.60 16.25
CA PHE A 50 3.92 -3.51 16.25
C PHE A 50 2.49 -3.99 15.96
N GLY A 51 2.17 -5.27 16.25
CA GLY A 51 0.87 -5.86 15.95
C GLY A 51 -0.32 -5.09 16.53
N ASP A 52 -0.17 -4.51 17.72
CA ASP A 52 -1.20 -3.68 18.38
C ASP A 52 -1.34 -2.27 17.77
N LYS A 53 -0.34 -1.84 16.97
CA LYS A 53 -0.33 -0.56 16.24
C LYS A 53 -0.78 -0.69 14.79
N MET A 54 -1.25 -1.87 14.37
CA MET A 54 -1.68 -2.11 13.00
C MET A 54 -3.20 -1.92 12.83
N ALA A 55 -3.60 -1.44 11.66
CA ALA A 55 -4.96 -1.54 11.17
C ALA A 55 -5.29 -2.97 10.73
N SER A 56 -6.56 -3.26 10.48
CA SER A 56 -7.04 -4.61 10.10
C SER A 56 -6.45 -5.12 8.78
N ASN A 57 -6.02 -4.21 7.89
CA ASN A 57 -5.36 -4.54 6.62
C ASN A 57 -3.84 -4.76 6.75
N GLY A 58 -3.29 -4.61 7.96
CA GLY A 58 -1.86 -4.76 8.26
C GLY A 58 -1.01 -3.50 8.10
N ALA A 59 -1.58 -2.35 7.74
CA ALA A 59 -0.86 -1.08 7.73
C ALA A 59 -0.62 -0.57 9.16
N LEU A 60 0.48 0.15 9.38
CA LEU A 60 0.82 0.81 10.64
C LEU A 60 0.03 2.11 10.80
N ARG A 61 -0.60 2.29 11.96
CA ARG A 61 -1.31 3.54 12.28
C ARG A 61 -0.31 4.64 12.56
N VAL A 62 -0.50 5.78 11.89
CA VAL A 62 0.39 6.93 12.00
C VAL A 62 -0.37 8.18 12.38
N ASN A 63 0.29 9.08 13.09
CA ASN A 63 -0.23 10.41 13.37
C ASN A 63 -0.08 11.35 12.15
N GLN A 64 -0.50 12.61 12.30
CA GLN A 64 -0.40 13.62 11.25
C GLN A 64 1.03 13.95 10.80
N HIS A 65 2.05 13.56 11.56
CA HIS A 65 3.47 13.74 11.23
C HIS A 65 4.12 12.49 10.63
N LEU A 66 3.30 11.46 10.31
CA LEU A 66 3.71 10.15 9.81
C LEU A 66 4.54 9.33 10.81
N GLN A 67 4.47 9.68 12.09
CA GLN A 67 5.07 8.88 13.17
C GLN A 67 4.12 7.73 13.54
N LEU A 68 4.68 6.58 13.86
CA LEU A 68 3.94 5.45 14.42
C LEU A 68 3.26 5.87 15.73
N GLU A 69 1.98 5.54 15.90
CA GLU A 69 1.25 5.88 17.13
C GLU A 69 1.97 5.34 18.38
N GLY A 70 2.26 6.23 19.33
CA GLY A 70 2.97 5.91 20.57
C GLY A 70 4.50 6.02 20.48
N TYR A 71 5.06 6.41 19.33
CA TYR A 71 6.51 6.58 19.14
C TYR A 71 6.82 7.94 18.51
N GLU A 72 7.86 8.62 19.01
CA GLU A 72 8.30 9.92 18.48
C GLU A 72 9.42 9.78 17.43
N ASN A 73 10.07 8.63 17.39
CA ASN A 73 11.28 8.37 16.60
C ASN A 73 11.11 7.25 15.56
N ILE A 74 9.88 6.73 15.38
CA ILE A 74 9.55 5.72 14.37
C ILE A 74 8.54 6.32 13.40
N TYR A 75 8.79 6.16 12.10
CA TYR A 75 7.95 6.67 11.02
C TYR A 75 7.54 5.55 10.08
N ALA A 76 6.34 5.62 9.52
CA ALA A 76 5.86 4.73 8.48
C ALA A 76 5.31 5.54 7.29
N ILE A 77 5.68 5.14 6.08
CA ILE A 77 5.33 5.86 4.84
C ILE A 77 4.94 4.90 3.74
N GLY A 78 4.24 5.42 2.73
CA GLY A 78 3.87 4.65 1.54
C GLY A 78 2.85 3.57 1.88
N ASP A 79 2.97 2.41 1.23
CA ASP A 79 1.96 1.35 1.32
C ASP A 79 1.73 0.84 2.75
N CYS A 80 2.78 0.82 3.59
CA CYS A 80 2.67 0.34 4.96
C CYS A 80 2.04 1.33 5.93
N ALA A 81 1.80 2.59 5.53
CA ALA A 81 1.16 3.59 6.39
C ALA A 81 -0.37 3.57 6.24
N ASP A 82 -1.09 3.59 7.36
CA ASP A 82 -2.56 3.65 7.39
C ASP A 82 -3.08 5.06 7.09
N LEU A 83 -2.99 5.43 5.81
CA LEU A 83 -3.46 6.69 5.27
C LEU A 83 -4.60 6.46 4.27
N LYS A 84 -5.62 7.30 4.33
CA LYS A 84 -6.81 7.27 3.47
C LYS A 84 -6.54 7.89 2.09
N GLU A 85 -5.71 7.22 1.31
CA GLU A 85 -5.30 7.65 -0.03
C GLU A 85 -4.86 6.44 -0.88
N PRO A 86 -4.85 6.56 -2.22
CA PRO A 86 -4.36 5.50 -3.08
C PRO A 86 -2.88 5.20 -2.80
N LYS A 87 -2.53 3.91 -2.77
CA LYS A 87 -1.16 3.46 -2.55
C LYS A 87 -0.36 3.61 -3.84
N MET A 88 0.33 4.74 -3.98
CA MET A 88 1.08 5.12 -5.19
C MET A 88 2.48 5.62 -4.84
N ALA A 89 3.44 5.37 -5.75
CA ALA A 89 4.80 5.88 -5.64
C ALA A 89 4.86 7.41 -5.49
N TYR A 90 3.94 8.13 -6.15
CA TYR A 90 3.81 9.59 -6.01
C TYR A 90 3.56 10.01 -4.55
N HIS A 91 2.60 9.39 -3.87
CA HIS A 91 2.29 9.67 -2.47
C HIS A 91 3.44 9.26 -1.54
N ALA A 92 4.07 8.10 -1.79
CA ALA A 92 5.27 7.70 -1.04
C ALA A 92 6.39 8.76 -1.11
N GLY A 93 6.58 9.41 -2.27
CA GLY A 93 7.49 10.54 -2.42
C GLY A 93 7.11 11.76 -1.56
N LEU A 94 5.81 12.11 -1.51
CA LEU A 94 5.31 13.19 -0.65
C LEU A 94 5.52 12.88 0.84
N HIS A 95 5.27 11.63 1.25
CA HIS A 95 5.54 11.17 2.61
C HIS A 95 7.01 11.31 2.98
N ALA A 96 7.91 10.89 2.10
CA ALA A 96 9.35 10.96 2.33
C ALA A 96 9.82 12.39 2.58
N ASN A 97 9.30 13.38 1.82
CA ASN A 97 9.63 14.79 2.02
C ASN A 97 9.27 15.30 3.42
N VAL A 98 8.10 14.90 3.93
CA VAL A 98 7.65 15.26 5.29
C VAL A 98 8.50 14.54 6.35
N VAL A 99 8.72 13.23 6.19
CA VAL A 99 9.47 12.44 7.19
C VAL A 99 10.93 12.87 7.29
N VAL A 100 11.61 13.15 6.17
CA VAL A 100 12.99 13.68 6.20
C VAL A 100 13.05 15.01 6.94
N THR A 101 12.09 15.90 6.68
CA THR A 101 11.99 17.20 7.38
C THR A 101 11.76 16.99 8.88
N ASN A 102 10.88 16.05 9.25
CA ASN A 102 10.56 15.75 10.65
C ASN A 102 11.72 15.09 11.40
N ILE A 103 12.48 14.21 10.77
CA ILE A 103 13.71 13.65 11.34
C ILE A 103 14.70 14.78 11.65
N VAL A 104 14.94 15.68 10.68
CA VAL A 104 15.86 16.82 10.89
C VAL A 104 15.33 17.78 11.97
N ASN A 105 14.03 18.05 11.99
CA ASN A 105 13.42 18.94 12.98
C ASN A 105 13.48 18.34 14.39
N SER A 106 13.23 17.04 14.55
CA SER A 106 13.36 16.33 15.83
C SER A 106 14.78 16.44 16.39
N LEU A 107 15.81 16.20 15.55
CA LEU A 107 17.22 16.34 15.95
C LEU A 107 17.62 17.78 16.32
N LYS A 108 16.90 18.78 15.79
CA LYS A 108 17.16 20.21 16.02
C LYS A 108 16.19 20.84 17.04
N ASN A 109 15.33 20.04 17.70
CA ASN A 109 14.28 20.52 18.59
C ASN A 109 13.38 21.60 17.94
N LYS A 110 13.01 21.40 16.67
CA LYS A 110 12.07 22.24 15.91
C LYS A 110 10.71 21.56 15.79
N SER A 111 9.68 22.36 15.51
CA SER A 111 8.32 21.85 15.27
C SER A 111 8.26 20.88 14.09
N LEU A 112 7.48 19.82 14.23
CA LEU A 112 7.24 18.86 13.15
C LEU A 112 6.27 19.45 12.11
N GLN A 113 6.47 19.07 10.86
CA GLN A 113 5.58 19.33 9.74
C GLN A 113 4.51 18.24 9.67
N ALA A 114 3.25 18.66 9.57
CA ALA A 114 2.14 17.75 9.30
C ALA A 114 2.12 17.35 7.81
N TYR A 115 1.84 16.08 7.54
CA TYR A 115 1.50 15.61 6.21
C TYR A 115 0.07 16.01 5.88
N GLN A 116 -0.10 16.70 4.75
CA GLN A 116 -1.40 16.94 4.16
C GLN A 116 -1.46 16.25 2.80
N PRO A 117 -2.29 15.21 2.65
CA PRO A 117 -2.56 14.64 1.34
C PRO A 117 -3.07 15.74 0.41
N GLY A 118 -2.58 15.77 -0.83
CA GLY A 118 -3.24 16.55 -1.87
C GLY A 118 -4.70 16.13 -1.99
N LYS A 119 -5.59 17.02 -2.46
CA LYS A 119 -6.98 16.63 -2.75
C LYS A 119 -6.98 15.47 -3.74
N ALA A 120 -7.15 14.24 -3.25
CA ALA A 120 -7.33 13.08 -4.09
C ALA A 120 -8.68 13.25 -4.81
N THR A 121 -8.63 13.49 -6.11
CA THR A 121 -9.79 13.34 -6.99
C THR A 121 -10.03 11.84 -7.12
N TRP A 122 -11.09 11.35 -6.46
CA TRP A 122 -11.60 10.00 -6.63
C TRP A 122 -12.38 9.88 -7.94
#